data_AF-A0A838D252-F1
#
_entry.id   AF-A0A838D252-F1
#
_cell.length_a   1.000
_cell.length_b   1.000
_cell.length_c   1.000
_cell.angle_alpha   90.00
_cell.angle_beta   90.00
_cell.angle_gamma   90.00
#
_symmetry.space_group_name_H-M   'P 1'
#
loop_
_entity.id
_entity.type
_entity.pdbx_description
1 polymer ?
#
loop_
_entity_poly.entity_id
_entity_poly.type
_entity_poly.pdbx_seq_one_letter_code
_entity_poly.pdbx_strand_id
1 'polypeptide(L)' 'MNPHWHPNASELNYCISGKAKMTIYSNNARKDTIMINPGQLTFVPTGCWHDIENIGEAELKIVIVL' A
#
# COMPACT_ATOMS: atom_id res chain seq x y z
N MET A 1 -3.10 -5.59 5.64
CA MET A 1 -3.74 -4.56 6.47
C MET A 1 -5.13 -4.29 5.96
N ASN A 2 -6.10 -4.10 6.84
CA ASN A 2 -7.46 -3.72 6.46
C ASN A 2 -7.49 -2.31 5.85
N PRO A 3 -8.51 -1.99 5.04
CA PRO A 3 -8.67 -0.65 4.47
C PRO A 3 -8.66 0.44 5.55
N HIS A 4 -7.85 1.49 5.36
CA HIS A 4 -7.72 2.65 6.25
C HIS A 4 -7.19 3.88 5.50
N TRP A 5 -7.02 5.01 6.21
CA TRP A 5 -6.44 6.24 5.66
C TRP A 5 -5.70 7.05 6.73
N HIS A 6 -4.84 7.97 6.27
CA HIS A 6 -4.14 8.94 7.12
C HIS A 6 -4.57 10.37 6.76
N PRO A 7 -5.23 11.12 7.66
CA PRO A 7 -5.73 12.46 7.34
C PRO A 7 -4.64 13.54 7.31
N ASN A 8 -3.46 13.26 7.87
CA ASN A 8 -2.41 14.23 8.16
C ASN A 8 -1.03 13.84 7.58
N ALA A 9 -0.94 12.73 6.85
CA ALA A 9 0.31 12.17 6.35
C ALA A 9 0.09 11.49 5.01
N SER A 10 1.09 11.56 4.14
CA SER A 10 1.19 10.67 2.97
C SER A 10 1.98 9.43 3.37
N GLU A 11 1.67 8.28 2.79
CA GLU A 11 2.34 7.03 3.14
C GLU A 11 3.37 6.63 2.06
N LEU A 12 4.62 6.40 2.47
CA LEU A 12 5.63 5.76 1.63
C LEU A 12 5.89 4.34 2.15
N ASN A 13 5.80 3.37 1.25
CA ASN A 13 5.99 1.96 1.53
C ASN A 13 7.22 1.44 0.81
N TYR A 14 8.05 0.65 1.50
CA TYR A 14 9.12 -0.14 0.89
C TYR A 14 8.93 -1.63 1.19
N CYS A 15 8.85 -2.47 0.14
CA CYS A 15 8.72 -3.91 0.30
C CYS A 15 10.09 -4.57 0.54
N ILE A 16 10.32 -5.08 1.74
CA ILE A 16 11.54 -5.82 2.09
C ILE A 16 11.49 -7.25 1.55
N SER A 17 10.37 -7.95 1.74
CA SER A 17 10.20 -9.35 1.34
C SER A 17 8.73 -9.69 1.11
N GLY A 18 8.46 -10.79 0.39
CA GLY A 18 7.10 -11.24 0.07
C GLY A 18 6.54 -10.59 -1.20
N LYS A 19 5.23 -10.75 -1.45
CA LYS A 19 4.51 -10.13 -2.58
C LYS A 19 3.21 -9.54 -2.07
N ALA A 20 2.96 -8.28 -2.40
CA ALA A 20 1.74 -7.61 -1.99
C ALA A 20 0.91 -7.14 -3.19
N LYS A 21 -0.39 -6.98 -2.95
CA LYS A 21 -1.29 -6.18 -3.77
C LYS A 21 -1.76 -5.02 -2.92
N MET A 22 -1.57 -3.80 -3.40
CA MET A 22 -2.08 -2.60 -2.77
C MET A 22 -3.20 -2.02 -3.63
N THR A 23 -4.26 -1.58 -2.99
CA THR A 23 -5.34 -0.85 -3.63
C THR A 23 -5.43 0.54 -3.03
N ILE A 24 -5.49 1.57 -3.88
CA ILE A 24 -5.67 2.97 -3.47
C ILE A 24 -7.00 3.47 -4.05
N TYR A 25 -7.83 4.04 -3.18
CA TYR A 25 -9.09 4.69 -3.53
C TYR A 25 -8.93 6.20 -3.35
N SER A 26 -9.16 6.93 -4.44
CA SER A 26 -9.06 8.38 -4.49
C SER A 26 -10.38 9.00 -4.93
N ASN A 27 -10.39 10.33 -5.10
CA ASN A 27 -11.59 11.09 -5.45
C ASN A 27 -12.32 10.53 -6.69
N ASN A 28 -13.62 10.80 -6.77
CA ASN A 28 -14.48 10.36 -7.87
C ASN A 28 -14.52 8.83 -8.05
N ALA A 29 -14.45 8.08 -6.95
CA ALA A 29 -14.46 6.62 -6.92
C ALA A 29 -13.34 5.98 -7.76
N ARG A 30 -12.24 6.70 -8.01
CA ARG A 30 -11.08 6.15 -8.73
C ARG A 30 -10.38 5.11 -7.85
N LYS A 31 -10.01 4.00 -8.49
CA LYS A 31 -9.30 2.88 -7.87
C LYS A 31 -8.05 2.54 -8.67
N ASP A 32 -6.91 2.52 -8.01
CA ASP A 32 -5.64 2.04 -8.58
C ASP A 32 -5.23 0.77 -7.81
N THR A 33 -4.79 -0.26 -8.53
CA THR A 33 -4.33 -1.53 -7.93
C THR A 33 -2.94 -1.86 -8.44
N ILE A 34 -2.03 -2.08 -7.50
CA ILE A 34 -0.59 -2.18 -7.75
C ILE A 34 -0.07 -3.47 -7.12
N MET A 35 0.73 -4.21 -7.87
CA MET A 35 1.46 -5.38 -7.37
C MET A 35 2.84 -4.93 -6.92
N ILE A 36 3.24 -5.29 -5.70
CA ILE A 36 4.47 -4.84 -5.06
C ILE A 36 5.36 -6.06 -4.81
N ASN A 37 6.55 -6.04 -5.38
CA ASN A 37 7.61 -7.04 -5.21
C ASN A 37 8.72 -6.50 -4.29
N PRO A 38 9.61 -7.37 -3.78
CA PRO A 38 10.73 -6.93 -2.96
C PRO A 38 11.60 -5.90 -3.68
N GLY A 39 12.01 -4.86 -2.96
CA GLY A 39 12.78 -3.73 -3.48
C GLY A 39 11.95 -2.61 -4.10
N GLN A 40 10.63 -2.76 -4.22
CA GLN A 40 9.76 -1.74 -4.81
C GLN A 40 9.19 -0.78 -3.75
N LEU A 41 8.95 0.46 -4.20
CA LEU A 41 8.29 1.50 -3.44
C LEU A 41 6.85 1.70 -3.92
N THR A 42 5.94 2.02 -3.02
CA THR A 42 4.63 2.60 -3.35
C THR A 42 4.36 3.83 -2.51
N PHE A 43 3.55 4.74 -3.04
CA PHE A 43 3.20 6.00 -2.41
C PHE A 43 1.69 6.16 -2.38
N VAL A 44 1.14 6.48 -1.20
CA VAL A 44 -0.28 6.79 -1.02
C VAL A 44 -0.41 8.27 -0.65
N PRO A 45 -1.08 9.09 -1.49
CA PRO A 45 -1.33 10.48 -1.16
C PRO A 45 -2.18 10.64 0.10
N THR A 46 -1.94 11.70 0.88
CA THR A 46 -2.69 12.02 2.10
C THR A 46 -4.20 11.93 1.89
N GLY A 47 -4.90 11.31 2.84
CA GLY A 47 -6.35 11.17 2.82
C GLY A 47 -6.90 10.11 1.86
N CYS A 48 -6.07 9.46 1.04
CA CYS A 48 -6.52 8.35 0.21
C CYS A 48 -6.71 7.09 1.04
N TRP A 49 -7.85 6.43 0.83
CA TRP A 49 -8.11 5.12 1.40
C TRP A 49 -7.23 4.09 0.71
N HIS A 50 -6.69 3.14 1.47
CA HIS A 50 -5.88 2.09 0.88
C HIS A 50 -5.86 0.83 1.73
N ASP A 51 -5.55 -0.29 1.08
CA ASP A 51 -5.31 -1.59 1.69
C ASP A 51 -4.05 -2.24 1.10
N ILE A 52 -3.46 -3.15 1.88
CA ILE A 52 -2.30 -3.95 1.48
C ILE A 52 -2.59 -5.41 1.81
N GLU A 53 -2.63 -6.26 0.79
CA GLU A 53 -2.88 -7.68 0.89
C GLU A 53 -1.60 -8.47 0.59
N ASN A 54 -1.24 -9.43 1.46
CA ASN A 54 -0.23 -10.42 1.12
C ASN A 54 -0.87 -11.45 0.17
N ILE A 55 -0.30 -11.56 -1.02
CA ILE A 55 -0.80 -12.42 -2.11
C ILE A 55 0.19 -13.54 -2.46
N GLY A 56 1.30 -13.63 -1.70
CA GLY A 56 2.28 -14.70 -1.82
C GLY A 56 2.15 -15.72 -0.70
N GLU A 57 2.90 -16.81 -0.83
CA GLU A 57 2.99 -17.86 0.20
C GLU A 57 3.98 -17.50 1.33
N ALA A 58 4.91 -16.59 1.05
CA ALA A 58 5.92 -16.14 2.00
C ALA A 58 5.42 -14.99 2.89
N GLU A 59 6.11 -14.77 4.00
CA GLU A 59 5.88 -13.63 4.89
C GLU A 59 6.14 -12.30 4.16
N LEU A 60 5.13 -11.42 4.18
CA LEU A 60 5.22 -10.06 3.65
C LEU A 60 5.80 -9.12 4.72
N LYS A 61 6.89 -8.42 4.37
CA LYS A 61 7.51 -7.38 5.20
C LYS A 61 7.56 -6.08 4.44
N ILE A 62 6.90 -5.05 4.98
CA ILE A 62 6.87 -3.70 4.43
C ILE A 62 7.27 -2.72 5.52
N VAL A 63 8.12 -1.76 5.16
CA VAL A 63 8.39 -0.57 5.98
C VAL A 63 7.46 0.53 5.52
N ILE A 64 6.81 1.18 6.48
CA ILE A 64 5.87 2.27 6.26
C ILE A 64 6.45 3.54 6.90
N VAL A 65 6.42 4.64 6.16
CA VAL A 65 6.75 5.99 6.64
C VAL A 65 5.53 6.90 6.39
N LEU A 66 5.13 7.63 7.43
CA LEU A 66 4.01 8.57 7.46
C LEU A 66 4.50 10.00 7.71
#